data_AF-A0A7S0JQ35-F1
#
_entry.id   AF-A0A7S0JQ35-F1
#
_cell.length_a   1.000
_cell.length_b   1.000
_cell.length_c   1.000
_cell.angle_alpha   90.00
_cell.angle_beta   90.00
_cell.angle_gamma   90.00
#
_symmetry.space_group_name_H-M   'P 1'
#
loop_
_entity.id
_entity.type
_entity.pdbx_description
1 polymer ?
#
loop_
_entity_poly.entity_id
_entity_poly.type
_entity_poly.pdbx_seq_one_letter_code
_entity_poly.pdbx_strand_id
1 'polypeptide(L)'
;AMRMHVTEAFNEAADTCKYLGTLEPFVDPLYTGSPGVIVDALPALLNAIRMVHGVSRFFCTTERMTAFFVRLTNQLVLACRKHILGGRPAQELWGRSAEAVCSALEDCVNLNEAYQA
;
A
#
# COMPACT_ATOMS: atom_id res chain seq x y z
N ALA A 1 -21.39 13.41 30.34
CA ALA A 1 -20.42 12.33 30.07
C ALA A 1 -20.85 11.48 28.86
N MET A 2 -21.90 10.66 28.96
CA MET A 2 -22.27 9.70 27.89
C MET A 2 -22.57 10.31 26.51
N ARG A 3 -23.33 11.41 26.43
CA ARG A 3 -23.60 12.10 25.14
C ARG A 3 -22.33 12.66 24.49
N MET A 4 -21.36 13.10 25.30
CA MET A 4 -20.10 13.64 24.81
C MET A 4 -19.24 12.54 24.17
N HIS A 5 -19.16 11.37 24.81
CA HIS A 5 -18.49 10.19 24.24
C HIS A 5 -19.14 9.69 22.95
N VAL A 6 -20.47 9.73 22.86
CA VAL A 6 -21.20 9.33 21.64
C VAL A 6 -20.90 10.31 20.50
N THR A 7 -20.85 11.61 20.76
CA THR A 7 -20.53 12.63 19.75
C THR A 7 -19.06 12.57 19.32
N GLU A 8 -18.12 12.33 20.24
CA GLU A 8 -16.70 12.15 19.91
C GLU A 8 -16.46 10.89 19.07
N ALA A 9 -17.05 9.76 19.44
CA ALA A 9 -16.94 8.52 18.67
C ALA A 9 -17.54 8.64 17.26
N PHE A 10 -18.66 9.37 17.14
CA PHE A 10 -19.27 9.65 15.83
C PHE A 10 -18.36 10.53 14.95
N ASN A 11 -17.78 11.59 15.52
CA ASN A 11 -16.86 12.46 14.79
C ASN A 11 -15.56 11.71 14.39
N GLU A 12 -15.03 10.85 15.26
CA GLU A 12 -13.88 9.99 14.96
C GLU A 12 -14.18 9.04 13.78
N ALA A 13 -15.34 8.38 13.79
CA ALA A 13 -15.74 7.48 12.72
C ALA A 13 -15.97 8.21 11.38
N ALA A 14 -16.60 9.39 11.41
CA ALA A 14 -16.82 10.21 10.23
C ALA A 14 -15.51 10.69 9.59
N ASP A 15 -14.57 11.17 10.41
CA ASP A 15 -13.25 11.59 9.95
C ASP A 15 -12.44 10.40 9.41
N THR A 16 -12.48 9.26 10.10
CA THR A 16 -11.87 8.00 9.65
C THR A 16 -12.34 7.60 8.25
N CYS A 17 -13.65 7.59 8.01
CA CYS A 17 -14.21 7.26 6.69
C CYS A 17 -13.77 8.26 5.62
N LYS A 18 -13.72 9.55 5.94
CA LYS A 18 -13.29 10.59 5.00
C LYS A 18 -11.82 10.42 4.60
N TYR A 19 -10.94 10.15 5.57
CA TYR A 19 -9.52 9.94 5.29
C TYR A 19 -9.25 8.64 4.54
N LEU A 20 -9.93 7.55 4.89
CA LEU A 20 -9.86 6.29 4.14
C LEU A 20 -10.31 6.47 2.69
N GLY A 21 -11.43 7.17 2.45
CA GLY A 21 -11.88 7.49 1.10
C GLY A 21 -10.91 8.39 0.32
N THR A 22 -10.11 9.20 1.02
CA THR A 22 -9.04 9.99 0.39
C THR A 22 -7.84 9.11 0.00
N LEU A 23 -7.55 8.05 0.77
CA LEU A 23 -6.44 7.13 0.51
C LEU A 23 -6.77 6.04 -0.52
N GLU A 24 -8.05 5.67 -0.65
CA GLU A 24 -8.55 4.62 -1.55
C GLU A 24 -8.01 4.71 -2.99
N PRO A 25 -8.04 5.87 -3.68
CA PRO A 25 -7.50 5.95 -5.04
C PRO A 25 -5.97 5.80 -5.12
N PHE A 26 -5.24 6.08 -4.03
CA PHE A 26 -3.78 5.94 -3.99
C PHE A 26 -3.33 4.50 -3.71
N VAL A 27 -4.21 3.66 -3.15
CA VAL A 27 -3.91 2.25 -2.90
C VAL A 27 -4.30 1.33 -4.05
N ASP A 28 -5.18 1.77 -4.95
CA ASP A 28 -5.61 0.98 -6.13
C ASP A 28 -4.43 0.44 -6.98
N PRO A 29 -3.38 1.25 -7.29
CA PRO A 29 -2.23 0.75 -8.04
C PRO A 29 -1.49 -0.42 -7.39
N LEU A 30 -1.56 -0.58 -6.06
CA LEU A 30 -0.94 -1.71 -5.36
C LEU A 30 -1.65 -3.04 -5.62
N TYR A 31 -2.92 -3.00 -6.00
CA TYR A 31 -3.72 -4.20 -6.29
C TYR A 31 -3.73 -4.55 -7.78
N THR A 32 -3.70 -3.52 -8.64
CA THR A 32 -3.92 -3.67 -10.09
C THR A 32 -2.64 -3.53 -10.90
N GLY A 33 -1.65 -2.79 -10.40
CA GLY A 33 -0.44 -2.40 -11.11
C GLY A 33 0.70 -3.42 -11.12
N SER A 34 1.67 -3.18 -11.99
CA SER A 34 2.99 -3.83 -11.97
C SER A 34 3.93 -3.09 -11.02
N PRO A 35 5.10 -3.67 -10.64
CA PRO A 35 6.06 -2.99 -9.78
C PRO A 35 6.45 -1.58 -10.27
N GLY A 36 6.64 -1.39 -11.58
CA GLY A 36 6.93 -0.06 -12.14
C GLY A 36 5.80 0.96 -11.90
N VAL A 37 4.54 0.56 -12.13
CA VAL A 37 3.38 1.45 -11.88
C VAL A 37 3.26 1.81 -10.41
N ILE A 38 3.56 0.86 -9.52
CA ILE A 38 3.52 1.10 -8.08
C ILE A 38 4.63 2.08 -7.68
N VAL A 39 5.84 1.96 -8.22
CA VAL A 39 6.93 2.92 -8.00
C VAL A 39 6.49 4.35 -8.33
N ASP A 40 5.83 4.55 -9.48
CA ASP A 40 5.34 5.87 -9.89
C ASP A 40 4.24 6.41 -8.95
N ALA A 41 3.46 5.52 -8.33
CA ALA A 41 2.37 5.88 -7.41
C ALA A 41 2.82 6.10 -5.96
N LEU A 42 3.96 5.52 -5.54
CA LEU A 42 4.46 5.58 -4.17
C LEU A 42 4.61 7.01 -3.62
N PRO A 43 5.20 7.99 -4.35
CA PRO A 43 5.34 9.35 -3.84
C PRO A 43 3.99 10.00 -3.49
N ALA A 44 2.98 9.80 -4.34
CA ALA A 44 1.64 10.34 -4.13
C ALA A 44 0.96 9.68 -2.91
N LEU A 45 1.07 8.35 -2.79
CA LEU A 45 0.55 7.60 -1.66
C LEU A 45 1.20 8.01 -0.34
N LEU A 46 2.53 8.10 -0.28
CA LEU A 46 3.27 8.49 0.93
C LEU A 46 2.93 9.92 1.35
N ASN A 47 2.77 10.84 0.40
CA ASN A 47 2.33 12.21 0.69
C ASN A 47 0.90 12.23 1.23
N ALA A 48 -0.02 11.46 0.63
CA ALA A 48 -1.39 11.34 1.13
C ALA A 48 -1.44 10.78 2.55
N ILE A 49 -0.65 9.74 2.85
CA ILE A 49 -0.50 9.16 4.19
C ILE A 49 0.03 10.24 5.17
N ARG A 50 1.03 11.02 4.77
CA ARG A 50 1.59 12.11 5.59
C ARG A 50 0.55 13.19 5.90
N MET A 51 -0.26 13.58 4.91
CA MET A 51 -1.35 14.54 5.12
C MET A 51 -2.40 14.00 6.09
N VAL A 52 -2.84 12.76 5.91
CA VAL A 52 -3.81 12.11 6.81
C VAL A 52 -3.25 12.02 8.23
N HIS A 53 -1.99 11.66 8.39
CA HIS A 53 -1.31 11.62 9.69
C HIS A 53 -1.22 13.00 10.35
N GLY A 54 -0.99 14.06 9.58
CA GLY A 54 -0.90 15.42 10.11
C GLY A 54 -2.23 16.02 10.59
N VAL A 55 -3.35 15.59 10.00
CA VAL A 55 -4.68 16.19 10.28
C VAL A 55 -5.54 15.31 11.19
N SER A 56 -5.38 13.98 11.15
CA SER A 56 -6.22 13.10 11.96
C SER A 56 -5.75 13.06 13.42
N ARG A 57 -6.61 13.56 14.32
CA ARG A 57 -6.36 13.54 15.77
C ARG A 57 -6.62 12.17 16.41
N PHE A 58 -7.40 11.31 15.74
CA PHE A 58 -7.93 10.06 16.30
C PHE A 58 -7.72 8.83 15.40
N PHE A 59 -7.46 9.02 14.10
CA PHE A 59 -7.33 7.91 13.15
C PHE A 59 -5.89 7.39 13.03
N CYS A 60 -4.90 8.23 13.35
CA CYS A 60 -3.47 7.93 13.21
C CYS A 60 -2.78 7.65 14.55
N THR A 61 -3.30 6.69 15.32
CA THR A 61 -2.47 6.10 16.38
C THR A 61 -1.32 5.32 15.75
N THR A 62 -0.18 5.26 16.43
CA THR A 62 0.99 4.51 15.96
C THR A 62 0.64 3.07 15.60
N GLU A 63 -0.26 2.44 16.36
CA GLU A 63 -0.71 1.07 16.12
C GLU A 63 -1.48 0.92 14.79
N ARG A 64 -2.43 1.81 14.50
CA ARG A 64 -3.20 1.79 13.24
C ARG A 64 -2.30 2.06 12.04
N MET A 65 -1.34 2.98 12.17
CA MET A 65 -0.35 3.27 11.12
C MET A 65 0.57 2.08 10.85
N THR A 66 1.07 1.41 11.90
CA THR A 66 1.87 0.18 11.76
C THR A 66 1.08 -0.90 11.05
N ALA A 67 -0.18 -1.14 11.47
CA ALA A 67 -1.04 -2.13 10.82
C ALA A 67 -1.30 -1.78 9.33
N PHE A 68 -1.45 -0.51 9.01
CA PHE A 68 -1.60 -0.04 7.64
C PHE A 68 -0.34 -0.29 6.81
N PHE A 69 0.85 0.07 7.31
CA PHE A 69 2.11 -0.18 6.61
C PHE A 69 2.38 -1.67 6.41
N VAL A 70 2.05 -2.53 7.38
CA VAL A 70 2.13 -3.99 7.22
C VAL A 70 1.22 -4.47 6.08
N ARG A 71 0.01 -3.93 5.96
CA ARG A 71 -0.89 -4.29 4.84
C ARG A 71 -0.36 -3.79 3.50
N LEU A 72 0.18 -2.58 3.48
CA LEU A 72 0.77 -1.96 2.29
C LEU A 72 1.96 -2.79 1.80
N THR A 73 2.93 -3.11 2.66
CA THR A 73 4.09 -3.93 2.29
C THR A 73 3.68 -5.33 1.85
N ASN A 74 2.67 -5.94 2.47
CA ASN A 74 2.13 -7.21 2.00
C ASN A 74 1.57 -7.11 0.56
N GLN A 75 0.90 -6.01 0.19
CA GLN A 75 0.45 -5.81 -1.19
C GLN A 75 1.62 -5.62 -2.16
N LEU A 76 2.67 -4.89 -1.77
CA LEU A 76 3.90 -4.77 -2.57
C LEU A 76 4.51 -6.15 -2.86
N VAL A 77 4.63 -7.00 -1.83
CA VAL A 77 5.15 -8.37 -1.99
C VAL A 77 4.27 -9.21 -2.92
N LEU A 78 2.94 -9.09 -2.81
CA LEU A 78 2.01 -9.78 -3.70
C LEU A 78 2.13 -9.33 -5.16
N ALA A 79 2.27 -8.02 -5.40
CA ALA A 79 2.48 -7.46 -6.73
C ALA A 79 3.81 -7.96 -7.33
N CYS A 80 4.89 -7.92 -6.56
CA CYS A 80 6.19 -8.46 -6.96
C CYS A 80 6.10 -9.96 -7.31
N ARG A 81 5.47 -10.76 -6.44
CA ARG A 81 5.25 -12.19 -6.70
C ARG A 81 4.46 -12.42 -7.99
N LYS A 82 3.38 -11.67 -8.22
CA LYS A 82 2.57 -11.78 -9.44
C LYS A 82 3.38 -11.44 -10.70
N HIS A 83 4.25 -10.42 -10.62
CA HIS A 83 5.13 -9.98 -11.70
C HIS A 83 6.20 -11.03 -12.03
N ILE A 84 6.88 -11.56 -11.01
CA ILE A 84 7.89 -12.64 -11.14
C ILE A 84 7.27 -13.92 -11.71
N LEU A 85 6.03 -14.23 -11.36
CA LEU A 85 5.31 -15.38 -11.91
C LEU A 85 4.71 -15.13 -13.29
N GLY A 86 4.60 -13.87 -13.72
CA GLY A 86 3.99 -13.51 -15.01
C GLY A 86 2.54 -14.00 -15.14
N GLY A 87 1.81 -14.08 -14.02
CA GLY A 87 0.44 -14.60 -13.96
C GLY A 87 0.32 -16.13 -13.99
N ARG A 88 1.43 -16.88 -13.90
CA ARG A 88 1.46 -18.34 -13.95
C ARG A 88 1.54 -18.99 -12.56
N PRO A 89 1.25 -20.29 -12.43
CA PRO A 89 1.52 -21.04 -11.19
C PRO A 89 3.00 -21.01 -10.82
N ALA A 90 3.30 -21.09 -9.52
CA ALA A 90 4.68 -21.05 -9.02
C ALA A 90 5.57 -22.18 -9.55
N GLN A 91 4.98 -23.33 -9.88
CA GLN A 91 5.66 -24.49 -10.44
C GLN A 91 6.22 -24.23 -11.84
N GLU A 92 5.65 -23.28 -12.57
CA GLU A 92 6.04 -22.94 -13.94
C GLU A 92 7.12 -21.85 -14.00
N LEU A 93 7.59 -21.34 -12.86
CA LEU A 93 8.62 -20.30 -12.80
C LEU A 93 9.88 -20.70 -13.58
N TRP A 94 10.34 -21.93 -13.38
CA TRP A 94 11.54 -22.48 -14.03
C TRP A 94 11.35 -22.76 -15.53
N GLY A 95 10.12 -22.67 -16.04
CA GLY A 95 9.82 -22.72 -17.47
C GLY A 95 9.94 -21.37 -18.17
N ARG A 96 10.15 -20.26 -17.44
CA ARG A 96 10.41 -18.94 -18.02
C ARG A 96 11.88 -18.81 -18.40
N SER A 97 12.17 -17.92 -19.37
CA SER A 97 13.55 -17.58 -19.68
C SER A 97 14.22 -16.90 -18.49
N ALA A 98 15.50 -17.20 -18.28
CA ALA A 98 16.27 -16.62 -17.17
C ALA A 98 16.29 -15.09 -17.26
N GLU A 99 16.42 -14.54 -18.46
CA GLU A 99 16.42 -13.10 -18.73
C GLU A 99 15.12 -12.44 -18.27
N ALA A 100 13.98 -13.07 -18.52
CA ALA A 100 12.67 -12.52 -18.14
C ALA A 100 12.45 -12.57 -16.63
N VAL A 101 12.99 -13.58 -15.94
CA VAL A 101 12.92 -13.67 -14.47
C VAL A 101 13.86 -12.65 -13.83
N CYS A 102 15.09 -12.51 -14.33
CA CYS A 102 16.05 -11.53 -13.85
C CYS A 102 15.50 -10.10 -13.98
N SER A 103 14.98 -9.74 -15.16
CA SER A 103 14.37 -8.42 -15.36
C SER A 103 13.19 -8.17 -14.42
N ALA A 104 12.32 -9.17 -14.21
CA ALA A 104 11.22 -9.02 -13.26
C ALA A 104 11.69 -8.87 -11.79
N LEU A 105 12.81 -9.52 -11.42
CA LEU A 105 13.41 -9.37 -10.09
C LEU A 105 14.02 -7.98 -9.92
N GLU A 106 14.70 -7.44 -10.93
CA GLU A 106 15.24 -6.07 -10.93
C GLU A 106 14.13 -5.03 -10.70
N ASP A 107 12.99 -5.17 -11.39
CA ASP A 107 11.82 -4.31 -11.18
C ASP A 107 11.33 -4.37 -9.72
N CYS A 108 11.33 -5.55 -9.12
CA CYS A 108 10.91 -5.75 -7.73
C CYS A 108 11.91 -5.16 -6.72
N VAL A 109 13.21 -5.23 -7.02
CA VAL A 109 14.26 -4.60 -6.21
C VAL A 109 14.12 -3.09 -6.27
N ASN A 110 13.95 -2.52 -7.47
CA ASN A 110 13.71 -1.09 -7.66
C ASN A 110 12.47 -0.61 -6.89
N LEU A 111 11.39 -1.40 -6.89
CA LEU A 111 10.20 -1.11 -6.08
C LEU A 111 10.50 -1.07 -4.58
N ASN A 112 11.28 -2.02 -4.07
CA ASN A 112 11.64 -2.03 -2.66
C ASN A 112 12.55 -0.85 -2.29
N GLU A 113 13.52 -0.50 -3.14
CA GLU A 113 14.38 0.67 -2.95
C GLU A 113 13.57 1.97 -2.93
N ALA A 114 12.66 2.14 -3.90
CA ALA A 114 11.78 3.31 -3.96
C ALA A 114 10.83 3.41 -2.75
N TYR A 115 10.43 2.29 -2.15
CA TYR A 115 9.61 2.26 -0.94
C TYR A 115 10.41 2.59 0.33
N GLN A 116 11.70 2.23 0.38
CA GLN A 116 12.57 2.45 1.55
C GLN A 116 13.27 3.82 1.56
N ALA A 117 13.33 4.49 0.40
CA ALA A 117 13.92 5.83 0.23
C ALA A 117 13.10 6.93 0.92
#